data_AF-A0A839U614-F1
#
_entry.id   AF-A0A839U614-F1
#
_cell.length_a   1.000
_cell.length_b   1.000
_cell.length_c   1.000
_cell.angle_alpha   90.00
_cell.angle_beta   90.00
_cell.angle_gamma   90.00
#
_symmetry.space_group_name_H-M   'P 1'
#
loop_
_entity.id
_entity.type
_entity.pdbx_description
1 polymer ?
#
loop_
_entity_poly.entity_id
_entity_poly.type
_entity_poly.pdbx_seq_one_letter_code
_entity_poly.pdbx_strand_id
1 'polypeptide(L)'
;MNAFRSPEVVRAVLGGPRGKTAVTFVEWGGSEGQVVPWTTLIDGAESAAQFAEELRRQPIRRISFTSISNALALARELIRTNQFRASRHVIDVSGDGPNNAGAPVPVARNAAIADGITVDGLPTKLKTGPDSAAIHDLDAYYEACVIGGDGAFLVKVSDVNQFAEAIRNKLVVEIAGFKLSEVQERRPVVASVQHPQPYNCVIGEESEERAIGK
;
A
#
# COMPACT_ATOMS: atom_id res chain seq x y z
N MET A 1 11.82 -0.49 7.71
CA MET A 1 12.06 -1.91 8.10
C MET A 1 11.82 -2.18 9.59
N ASN A 2 12.02 -1.22 10.51
CA ASN A 2 11.71 -1.43 11.94
C ASN A 2 10.22 -1.39 12.31
N ALA A 3 9.33 -1.01 11.40
CA ALA A 3 7.91 -0.84 11.69
C ALA A 3 7.25 -2.14 12.20
N PHE A 4 7.56 -3.31 11.63
CA PHE A 4 7.04 -4.58 12.13
C PHE A 4 7.55 -4.96 13.53
N ARG A 5 8.71 -4.43 13.95
CA ARG A 5 9.25 -4.63 15.30
C ARG A 5 8.62 -3.71 16.35
N SER A 6 7.76 -2.78 15.93
CA SER A 6 7.10 -1.86 16.85
C SER A 6 6.15 -2.64 17.79
N PRO A 7 6.18 -2.34 19.10
CA PRO A 7 5.20 -2.87 20.04
C PRO A 7 3.76 -2.54 19.64
N GLU A 8 3.52 -1.39 18.99
CA GLU A 8 2.19 -1.00 18.50
C GLU A 8 1.69 -1.94 17.42
N VAL A 9 2.53 -2.28 16.44
CA VAL A 9 2.17 -3.21 15.35
C VAL A 9 1.93 -4.61 15.90
N VAL A 10 2.81 -5.09 16.79
CA VAL A 10 2.62 -6.40 17.44
C VAL A 10 1.32 -6.42 18.25
N ARG A 11 1.02 -5.36 19.02
CA ARG A 11 -0.25 -5.25 19.75
C ARG A 11 -1.47 -5.26 18.82
N ALA A 12 -1.39 -4.55 17.68
CA ALA A 12 -2.48 -4.55 16.70
C ALA A 12 -2.74 -5.95 16.13
N VAL A 13 -1.67 -6.70 15.79
CA VAL A 13 -1.79 -8.09 15.30
C VAL A 13 -2.45 -8.97 16.35
N LEU A 14 -1.97 -8.91 17.59
CA LEU A 14 -2.46 -9.73 18.70
C LEU A 14 -3.89 -9.36 19.12
N GLY A 15 -4.28 -8.09 18.96
CA GLY A 15 -5.61 -7.59 19.29
C GLY A 15 -6.69 -7.95 18.26
N GLY A 16 -6.30 -8.42 17.07
CA GLY A 16 -7.24 -8.87 16.05
C GLY A 16 -7.98 -10.16 16.46
N PRO A 17 -9.14 -10.48 15.82
CA PRO A 17 -9.98 -11.63 16.21
C PRO A 17 -9.27 -12.99 16.21
N ARG A 18 -8.19 -13.14 15.42
CA ARG A 18 -7.39 -14.35 15.35
C ARG A 18 -6.04 -14.23 16.08
N GLY A 19 -5.66 -13.03 16.51
CA GLY A 19 -4.33 -12.72 17.08
C GLY A 19 -3.16 -12.96 16.12
N LYS A 20 -3.42 -13.14 14.81
CA LYS A 20 -2.42 -13.50 13.81
C LYS A 20 -2.69 -12.81 12.49
N THR A 21 -1.63 -12.44 11.77
CA THR A 21 -1.69 -11.83 10.43
C THR A 21 -0.65 -12.48 9.53
N ALA A 22 -1.06 -12.97 8.35
CA ALA A 22 -0.13 -13.39 7.31
C ALA A 22 0.28 -12.17 6.48
N VAL A 23 1.57 -12.01 6.21
CA VAL A 23 2.08 -10.84 5.48
C VAL A 23 2.95 -11.31 4.31
N THR A 24 2.83 -10.61 3.19
CA THR A 24 3.73 -10.67 2.03
C THR A 24 4.12 -9.23 1.67
N PHE A 25 5.26 -9.06 1.02
CA PHE A 25 5.70 -7.75 0.53
C PHE A 25 6.02 -7.86 -0.96
N VAL A 26 5.55 -6.89 -1.73
CA VAL A 26 5.79 -6.81 -3.17
C VAL A 26 6.45 -5.46 -3.45
N GLU A 27 7.66 -5.48 -3.99
CA GLU A 27 8.27 -4.31 -4.63
C GLU A 27 7.99 -4.41 -6.14
N TRP A 28 7.59 -3.30 -6.77
CA TRP A 28 7.23 -3.30 -8.19
C TRP A 28 7.88 -2.14 -8.95
N GLY A 29 8.08 -2.39 -10.24
CA GLY A 29 8.18 -1.36 -11.26
C GLY A 29 8.27 -1.99 -12.65
N GLY A 30 7.65 -1.36 -13.65
CA GLY A 30 7.49 -1.95 -14.98
C GLY A 30 6.76 -3.30 -14.95
N SER A 31 7.28 -4.30 -15.68
CA SER A 31 6.71 -5.65 -15.76
C SER A 31 7.27 -6.64 -14.73
N GLU A 32 8.21 -6.22 -13.87
CA GLU A 32 8.85 -7.09 -12.88
C GLU A 32 8.46 -6.68 -11.46
N GLY A 33 8.13 -7.67 -10.63
CA GLY A 33 7.90 -7.48 -9.19
C GLY A 33 8.78 -8.42 -8.40
N GLN A 34 9.42 -7.93 -7.34
CA GLN A 34 10.09 -8.75 -6.35
C GLN A 34 9.10 -9.04 -5.22
N VAL A 35 8.79 -10.32 -5.05
CA VAL A 35 7.87 -10.79 -4.01
C VAL A 35 8.69 -11.39 -2.88
N VAL A 36 8.56 -10.86 -1.67
CA VAL A 36 8.83 -11.64 -0.46
C VAL A 36 7.64 -12.59 -0.32
N PRO A 37 7.81 -13.91 -0.50
CA PRO A 37 6.68 -14.83 -0.49
C PRO A 37 5.92 -14.74 0.84
N TRP A 38 4.73 -15.35 0.92
CA TRP A 38 3.97 -15.46 2.16
C TRP A 38 4.72 -16.33 3.18
N THR A 39 5.78 -15.81 3.78
CA THR A 39 6.74 -16.58 4.58
C THR A 39 6.43 -16.53 6.06
N THR A 40 5.75 -15.49 6.56
CA THR A 40 5.58 -15.31 8.01
C THR A 40 4.15 -15.03 8.41
N LEU A 41 3.62 -15.95 9.24
CA LEU A 41 2.48 -15.68 10.10
C LEU A 41 3.01 -14.87 11.29
N ILE A 42 2.66 -13.59 11.35
CA ILE A 42 2.98 -12.75 12.50
C ILE A 42 1.95 -13.04 13.58
N ASP A 43 2.43 -13.52 14.73
CA ASP A 43 1.65 -13.89 15.91
C ASP A 43 2.35 -13.54 17.23
N GLY A 44 3.40 -12.72 17.17
CA GLY A 44 4.16 -12.27 18.32
C GLY A 44 5.35 -11.40 17.91
N ALA A 45 6.08 -10.89 18.90
CA ALA A 45 7.24 -10.03 18.67
C ALA A 45 8.38 -10.76 17.93
N GLU A 46 8.56 -12.05 18.19
CA GLU A 46 9.60 -12.86 17.54
C GLU A 46 9.31 -13.05 16.05
N SER A 47 8.10 -13.51 15.68
CA SER A 47 7.70 -13.69 14.28
C SER A 47 7.67 -12.35 13.53
N ALA A 48 7.28 -11.26 14.19
CA ALA A 48 7.37 -9.92 13.60
C ALA A 48 8.83 -9.47 13.36
N ALA A 49 9.75 -9.79 14.27
CA ALA A 49 11.16 -9.46 14.12
C ALA A 49 11.86 -10.29 13.02
N GLN A 50 11.46 -11.56 12.85
CA GLN A 50 11.89 -12.43 11.76
C GLN A 50 11.44 -11.87 10.41
N PHE A 51 10.16 -11.51 10.26
CA PHE A 51 9.65 -10.90 9.03
C PHE A 51 10.39 -9.59 8.68
N ALA A 52 10.61 -8.72 9.68
CA ALA A 52 11.38 -7.49 9.49
C ALA A 52 12.82 -7.74 9.01
N GLU A 53 13.44 -8.83 9.46
CA GLU A 53 14.78 -9.24 9.03
C GLU A 53 14.79 -9.82 7.61
N GLU A 54 13.79 -10.63 7.25
CA GLU A 54 13.61 -11.13 5.88
C GLU A 54 13.44 -9.98 4.88
N LEU A 55 12.61 -8.99 5.23
CA LEU A 55 12.42 -7.79 4.42
C LEU A 55 13.71 -6.98 4.30
N ARG A 56 14.50 -6.86 5.37
CA ARG A 56 15.78 -6.13 5.38
C ARG A 56 16.84 -6.74 4.46
N ARG A 57 16.75 -8.06 4.20
CA ARG A 57 17.71 -8.78 3.34
C ARG A 57 17.38 -8.66 1.85
N GLN A 58 16.21 -8.14 1.49
CA GLN A 58 15.84 -7.97 0.10
C GLN A 58 16.63 -6.81 -0.54
N PRO A 59 17.21 -6.99 -1.74
CA PRO A 59 17.80 -5.89 -2.48
C PRO A 59 16.72 -4.87 -2.87
N ILE A 60 17.02 -3.58 -2.75
CA ILE A 60 16.15 -2.50 -3.26
C ILE A 60 16.38 -2.38 -4.77
N ARG A 61 15.33 -2.56 -5.58
CA ARG A 61 15.42 -2.34 -7.03
C ARG A 61 14.94 -0.94 -7.40
N ARG A 62 15.72 -0.24 -8.23
CA ARG A 62 15.27 0.99 -8.90
C ARG A 62 14.75 0.61 -10.26
N ILE A 63 13.45 0.75 -10.48
CA ILE A 63 12.80 0.43 -11.75
C ILE A 63 12.10 1.69 -12.28
N SER A 64 12.17 1.92 -13.58
CA SER A 64 11.86 3.20 -14.23
C SER A 64 10.39 3.37 -14.65
N PHE A 65 9.46 2.55 -14.16
CA PHE A 65 8.02 2.66 -14.48
C PHE A 65 7.15 2.29 -13.28
N THR A 66 6.00 2.94 -13.16
CA THR A 66 5.03 2.75 -12.07
C THR A 66 3.76 2.08 -12.62
N SER A 67 3.65 0.76 -12.47
CA SER A 67 2.43 0.01 -12.79
C SER A 67 1.71 -0.43 -11.51
N ILE A 68 0.89 0.47 -10.95
CA ILE A 68 0.02 0.20 -9.80
C ILE A 68 -1.00 -0.89 -10.18
N SER A 69 -1.52 -0.87 -11.41
CA SER A 69 -2.51 -1.86 -11.86
C SER A 69 -1.95 -3.29 -11.89
N ASN A 70 -0.73 -3.49 -12.39
CA ASN A 70 -0.07 -4.80 -12.35
C ASN A 70 0.25 -5.22 -10.91
N ALA A 71 0.67 -4.30 -10.05
CA ALA A 71 0.92 -4.59 -8.64
C ALA A 71 -0.36 -5.06 -7.92
N LEU A 72 -1.50 -4.41 -8.16
CA LEU A 72 -2.81 -4.82 -7.62
C LEU A 72 -3.22 -6.20 -8.14
N ALA A 73 -3.04 -6.47 -9.44
CA ALA A 73 -3.38 -7.76 -10.03
C ALA A 73 -2.52 -8.90 -9.44
N LEU A 74 -1.22 -8.67 -9.28
CA LEU A 74 -0.30 -9.61 -8.65
C LEU A 74 -0.65 -9.85 -7.18
N ALA A 75 -0.88 -8.78 -6.41
CA ALA A 75 -1.25 -8.88 -5.00
C ALA A 75 -2.57 -9.63 -4.79
N ARG A 76 -3.57 -9.38 -5.65
CA ARG A 76 -4.84 -10.14 -5.67
C ARG A 76 -4.61 -11.62 -5.89
N GLU A 77 -3.76 -12.01 -6.85
CA GLU A 77 -3.48 -13.43 -7.11
C GLU A 77 -2.69 -14.07 -5.96
N LEU A 78 -1.73 -13.36 -5.37
CA LEU A 78 -1.02 -13.79 -4.17
C LEU A 78 -1.99 -14.03 -2.99
N ILE A 79 -3.00 -13.18 -2.81
CA ILE A 79 -4.04 -13.37 -1.79
C ILE A 79 -4.90 -14.62 -2.10
N ARG A 80 -5.26 -14.85 -3.36
CA ARG A 80 -6.08 -16.00 -3.77
C ARG A 80 -5.37 -17.35 -3.64
N THR A 81 -4.07 -17.38 -3.91
CA THR A 81 -3.32 -18.65 -4.08
C THR A 81 -2.51 -19.06 -2.86
N ASN A 82 -2.46 -18.23 -1.80
CA ASN A 82 -1.72 -18.59 -0.60
C ASN A 82 -2.43 -19.68 0.23
N GLN A 83 -1.67 -20.26 1.15
CA GLN A 83 -2.12 -21.35 2.02
C GLN A 83 -2.93 -20.90 3.25
N PHE A 84 -3.05 -19.59 3.49
CA PHE A 84 -3.71 -19.04 4.67
C PHE A 84 -5.21 -18.84 4.44
N ARG A 85 -5.96 -18.76 5.54
CA ARG A 85 -7.39 -18.43 5.54
C ARG A 85 -7.58 -17.24 6.46
N ALA A 86 -7.92 -16.09 5.88
CA ALA A 86 -8.19 -14.86 6.62
C ALA A 86 -9.66 -14.47 6.50
N SER A 87 -10.16 -13.76 7.51
CA SER A 87 -11.52 -13.16 7.49
C SER A 87 -11.54 -11.77 6.86
N ARG A 88 -10.36 -11.20 6.57
CA ARG A 88 -10.17 -9.89 5.97
C ARG A 88 -8.91 -9.93 5.11
N HIS A 89 -8.98 -9.34 3.93
CA HIS A 89 -7.86 -9.22 3.01
C HIS A 89 -7.64 -7.74 2.71
N VAL A 90 -6.39 -7.31 2.76
CA VAL A 90 -6.02 -5.92 2.49
C VAL A 90 -4.80 -5.89 1.57
N ILE A 91 -4.78 -4.91 0.66
CA ILE A 91 -3.61 -4.53 -0.12
C ILE A 91 -3.26 -3.09 0.24
N ASP A 92 -2.09 -2.91 0.83
CA ASP A 92 -1.49 -1.60 1.10
C ASP A 92 -0.63 -1.17 -0.10
N VAL A 93 -1.05 -0.10 -0.80
CA VAL A 93 -0.29 0.49 -1.90
C VAL A 93 0.46 1.73 -1.41
N SER A 94 1.79 1.72 -1.56
CA SER A 94 2.68 2.86 -1.28
C SER A 94 3.44 3.29 -2.54
N GLY A 95 3.32 4.54 -2.98
CA GLY A 95 4.02 5.01 -4.19
C GLY A 95 4.09 6.53 -4.32
N ASP A 96 5.01 7.00 -5.18
CA ASP A 96 5.36 8.42 -5.36
C ASP A 96 4.82 9.06 -6.64
N GLY A 97 4.03 8.33 -7.43
CA GLY A 97 3.45 8.83 -8.68
C GLY A 97 2.18 8.09 -9.10
N PRO A 98 1.51 8.59 -10.15
CA PRO A 98 0.37 7.90 -10.76
C PRO A 98 0.83 6.64 -11.48
N ASN A 99 -0.14 5.78 -11.83
CA ASN A 99 0.10 4.70 -12.77
C ASN A 99 0.48 5.28 -14.13
N ASN A 100 1.55 4.79 -14.75
CA ASN A 100 1.98 5.20 -16.08
C ASN A 100 2.26 4.00 -17.02
N ALA A 101 1.97 2.78 -16.56
CA ALA A 101 2.14 1.57 -17.34
C ALA A 101 1.07 0.52 -16.99
N GLY A 102 0.71 -0.30 -17.98
CA GLY A 102 -0.32 -1.33 -17.83
C GLY A 102 -1.74 -0.80 -18.01
N ALA A 103 -2.73 -1.54 -17.51
CA ALA A 103 -4.13 -1.12 -17.56
C ALA A 103 -4.40 0.07 -16.61
N PRO A 104 -5.48 0.84 -16.83
CA PRO A 104 -5.91 1.86 -15.88
C PRO A 104 -6.15 1.27 -14.48
N VAL A 105 -5.69 1.96 -13.44
CA VAL A 105 -5.79 1.48 -12.04
C VAL A 105 -7.21 1.07 -11.63
N PRO A 106 -8.28 1.81 -12.00
CA PRO A 106 -9.65 1.42 -11.62
C PRO A 106 -10.02 0.00 -12.04
N VAL A 107 -9.47 -0.53 -13.13
CA VAL A 107 -9.74 -1.90 -13.59
C VAL A 107 -9.25 -2.92 -12.56
N ALA A 108 -7.97 -2.82 -12.17
CA ALA A 108 -7.36 -3.74 -11.21
C ALA A 108 -7.93 -3.55 -9.79
N ARG A 109 -8.14 -2.29 -9.37
CA ARG A 109 -8.76 -1.96 -8.10
C ARG A 109 -10.16 -2.58 -7.98
N ASN A 110 -11.03 -2.36 -8.98
CA ASN A 110 -12.39 -2.86 -8.92
C ASN A 110 -12.43 -4.41 -8.90
N ALA A 111 -11.50 -5.07 -9.59
CA ALA A 111 -11.36 -6.52 -9.53
C ALA A 111 -10.93 -7.03 -8.13
N ALA A 112 -10.05 -6.31 -7.43
CA ALA A 112 -9.69 -6.64 -6.05
C ALA A 112 -10.87 -6.46 -5.09
N ILE A 113 -11.60 -5.34 -5.21
CA ILE A 113 -12.78 -5.04 -4.39
C ILE A 113 -13.87 -6.10 -4.60
N ALA A 114 -14.09 -6.53 -5.85
CA ALA A 114 -15.07 -7.57 -6.16
C ALA A 114 -14.76 -8.92 -5.48
N ASP A 115 -13.48 -9.18 -5.16
CA ASP A 115 -13.04 -10.35 -4.40
C ASP A 115 -13.09 -10.13 -2.87
N GLY A 116 -13.62 -9.00 -2.40
CA GLY A 116 -13.69 -8.65 -0.98
C GLY A 116 -12.36 -8.22 -0.38
N ILE A 117 -11.45 -7.69 -1.20
CA ILE A 117 -10.15 -7.16 -0.78
C ILE A 117 -10.24 -5.64 -0.64
N THR A 118 -9.87 -5.10 0.52
CA THR A 118 -9.74 -3.65 0.74
C THR A 118 -8.40 -3.19 0.16
N VAL A 119 -8.38 -2.04 -0.51
CA VAL A 119 -7.16 -1.42 -1.04
C VAL A 119 -6.93 -0.09 -0.33
N ASP A 120 -5.81 0.02 0.38
CA ASP A 120 -5.42 1.20 1.17
C ASP A 120 -4.22 1.94 0.54
N GLY A 121 -4.07 3.24 0.85
CA GLY A 121 -3.15 4.13 0.14
C GLY A 121 -2.10 4.81 1.03
N LEU A 122 -0.85 4.85 0.59
CA LEU A 122 0.24 5.63 1.18
C LEU A 122 0.91 6.43 0.06
N PRO A 123 0.28 7.52 -0.43
CA PRO A 123 0.93 8.41 -1.38
C PRO A 123 2.14 9.09 -0.72
N THR A 124 3.32 8.90 -1.31
CA THR A 124 4.60 9.37 -0.78
C THR A 124 5.17 10.47 -1.66
N LYS A 125 4.98 11.74 -1.27
CA LYS A 125 5.52 12.89 -2.02
C LYS A 125 6.96 13.18 -1.57
N LEU A 126 7.86 12.21 -1.74
CA LEU A 126 9.25 12.31 -1.27
C LEU A 126 10.20 12.92 -2.30
N LYS A 127 9.82 12.91 -3.59
CA LYS A 127 10.63 13.49 -4.67
C LYS A 127 10.00 14.79 -5.15
N THR A 128 10.78 15.86 -5.12
CA THR A 128 10.53 17.10 -5.85
C THR A 128 11.72 17.32 -6.78
N GLY A 129 11.61 16.84 -8.01
CA GLY A 129 12.68 16.95 -9.01
C GLY A 129 12.11 16.85 -10.42
N PRO A 130 12.80 17.43 -11.42
CA PRO A 130 12.32 17.48 -12.81
C PRO A 130 12.06 16.11 -13.44
N ASP A 131 12.69 15.04 -12.95
CA ASP A 131 12.50 13.66 -13.42
C ASP A 131 11.41 12.88 -12.67
N SER A 132 10.64 13.53 -11.78
CA SER A 132 9.54 12.84 -11.10
C SER A 132 8.28 12.88 -11.97
N ALA A 133 7.72 11.71 -12.28
CA ALA A 133 6.35 11.58 -12.79
C ALA A 133 5.27 12.00 -11.76
N ALA A 134 5.65 12.73 -10.71
CA ALA A 134 4.79 13.10 -9.59
C ALA A 134 3.79 14.18 -10.04
N ILE A 135 2.50 13.89 -9.83
CA ILE A 135 1.41 14.86 -9.96
C ILE A 135 1.24 15.63 -8.64
N HIS A 136 0.84 16.91 -8.73
CA HIS A 136 0.75 17.82 -7.59
C HIS A 136 -0.21 17.31 -6.49
N ASP A 137 -1.30 16.66 -6.88
CA ASP A 137 -2.42 16.19 -6.08
C ASP A 137 -2.49 14.66 -6.03
N LEU A 138 -1.33 13.99 -5.90
CA LEU A 138 -1.21 12.53 -5.83
C LEU A 138 -2.16 11.88 -4.81
N ASP A 139 -2.43 12.56 -3.70
CA ASP A 139 -3.38 12.13 -2.69
C ASP A 139 -4.83 12.07 -3.21
N ALA A 140 -5.25 13.04 -4.03
CA ALA A 140 -6.56 13.02 -4.67
C ALA A 140 -6.65 11.91 -5.74
N TYR A 141 -5.56 11.67 -6.48
CA TYR A 141 -5.47 10.52 -7.39
C TYR A 141 -5.57 9.19 -6.64
N TYR A 142 -4.87 9.02 -5.50
CA TYR A 142 -4.98 7.80 -4.70
C TYR A 142 -6.41 7.59 -4.21
N GLU A 143 -7.03 8.65 -3.69
CA GLU A 143 -8.41 8.64 -3.21
C GLU A 143 -9.43 8.25 -4.30
N ALA A 144 -9.30 8.82 -5.51
CA ALA A 144 -10.26 8.60 -6.58
C ALA A 144 -10.00 7.32 -7.40
N CYS A 145 -8.73 6.95 -7.59
CA CYS A 145 -8.31 5.96 -8.60
C CYS A 145 -7.69 4.70 -8.01
N VAL A 146 -7.03 4.77 -6.85
CA VAL A 146 -6.22 3.66 -6.31
C VAL A 146 -6.96 2.89 -5.21
N ILE A 147 -7.49 3.59 -4.22
CA ILE A 147 -8.04 2.95 -3.02
C ILE A 147 -9.53 2.63 -3.15
N GLY A 148 -10.02 1.69 -2.35
CA GLY A 148 -11.44 1.33 -2.31
C GLY A 148 -11.71 0.01 -1.61
N GLY A 149 -12.99 -0.31 -1.45
CA GLY A 149 -13.45 -1.42 -0.60
C GLY A 149 -13.81 -0.94 0.81
N ASP A 150 -14.41 -1.84 1.59
CA ASP A 150 -14.94 -1.49 2.91
C ASP A 150 -13.82 -1.04 3.85
N GLY A 151 -13.98 0.15 4.41
CA GLY A 151 -13.02 0.74 5.34
C GLY A 151 -11.70 1.14 4.70
N ALA A 152 -11.66 1.37 3.37
CA ALA A 152 -10.46 1.86 2.72
C ALA A 152 -10.07 3.27 3.20
N PHE A 153 -8.76 3.49 3.37
CA PHE A 153 -8.22 4.78 3.77
C PHE A 153 -6.88 5.07 3.09
N LEU A 154 -6.47 6.33 3.21
CA LEU A 154 -5.11 6.73 2.89
C LEU A 154 -4.42 7.38 4.08
N VAL A 155 -3.10 7.27 4.10
CA VAL A 155 -2.19 8.02 4.97
C VAL A 155 -1.26 8.82 4.09
N LYS A 156 -1.20 10.14 4.26
CA LYS A 156 -0.32 11.00 3.45
C LYS A 156 1.06 11.11 4.09
N VAL A 157 2.13 11.02 3.28
CA VAL A 157 3.50 11.31 3.73
C VAL A 157 4.12 12.37 2.84
N SER A 158 4.43 13.51 3.46
CA SER A 158 5.04 14.68 2.81
C SER A 158 6.48 14.95 3.26
N ASP A 159 7.02 14.19 4.21
CA ASP A 159 8.39 14.36 4.72
C ASP A 159 9.04 12.99 4.96
N VAL A 160 10.29 12.84 4.50
CA VAL A 160 11.11 11.64 4.68
C VAL A 160 11.32 11.30 6.17
N ASN A 161 11.38 12.32 7.04
CA ASN A 161 11.53 12.14 8.48
C ASN A 161 10.27 11.51 9.11
N GLN A 162 9.12 11.66 8.46
CA GLN A 162 7.84 11.10 8.89
C GLN A 162 7.58 9.71 8.29
N PHE A 163 8.40 9.26 7.33
CA PHE A 163 8.15 8.05 6.56
C PHE A 163 8.10 6.79 7.42
N ALA A 164 9.05 6.63 8.35
CA ALA A 164 9.08 5.48 9.25
C ALA A 164 7.88 5.46 10.21
N GLU A 165 7.48 6.62 10.72
CA GLU A 165 6.35 6.77 11.61
C GLU A 165 5.02 6.54 10.87
N ALA A 166 4.89 7.07 9.65
CA ALA A 166 3.71 6.92 8.82
C ALA A 166 3.48 5.47 8.39
N ILE A 167 4.53 4.73 8.00
CA ILE A 167 4.42 3.29 7.72
C ILE A 167 3.95 2.55 8.97
N ARG A 168 4.54 2.84 10.15
CA ARG A 168 4.10 2.21 11.40
C ARG A 168 2.63 2.48 11.69
N ASN A 169 2.21 3.74 11.60
CA ASN A 169 0.84 4.14 11.90
C ASN A 169 -0.15 3.55 10.89
N LYS A 170 0.23 3.48 9.61
CA LYS A 170 -0.57 2.83 8.58
C LYS A 170 -0.75 1.34 8.88
N LEU A 171 0.33 0.62 9.16
CA LEU A 171 0.26 -0.80 9.54
C LEU A 171 -0.62 -1.02 10.78
N VAL A 172 -0.55 -0.14 11.78
CA VAL A 172 -1.41 -0.24 12.98
C VAL A 172 -2.88 -0.08 12.62
N VAL A 173 -3.24 0.97 11.86
CA VAL A 173 -4.64 1.23 11.43
C VAL A 173 -5.14 0.09 10.56
N GLU A 174 -4.31 -0.35 9.60
CA GLU A 174 -4.61 -1.45 8.69
C GLU A 174 -4.86 -2.74 9.45
N ILE A 175 -3.98 -3.15 10.36
CA ILE A 175 -4.08 -4.42 11.10
C ILE A 175 -5.24 -4.40 12.11
N ALA A 176 -5.41 -3.30 12.84
CA ALA A 176 -6.52 -3.15 13.79
C ALA A 176 -7.88 -3.07 13.09
N GLY A 177 -7.89 -2.66 11.81
CA GLY A 177 -9.11 -2.25 11.11
C GLY A 177 -9.68 -0.96 11.71
N PHE A 178 -10.72 -0.39 11.09
CA PHE A 178 -11.38 0.86 11.52
C PHE A 178 -12.08 0.81 12.89
N LYS A 179 -11.71 -0.12 13.79
CA LYS A 179 -12.00 -0.05 15.22
C LYS A 179 -10.81 0.55 15.98
N LEU A 180 -10.45 1.79 15.68
CA LEU A 180 -9.62 2.59 16.58
C LEU A 180 -10.54 3.37 17.52
N SER A 181 -10.94 2.73 18.61
CA SER A 181 -11.31 3.45 19.83
C SER A 181 -10.06 4.14 20.35
N GLU A 182 -10.05 5.47 20.25
CA GLU A 182 -9.30 6.43 21.08
C GLU A 182 -7.85 6.06 21.43
N VAL A 183 -6.92 6.25 20.48
CA VAL A 183 -5.56 6.67 20.84
C VAL A 183 -5.24 7.95 20.08
N GLN A 184 -5.05 9.01 20.85
CA GLN A 184 -4.69 10.36 20.42
C GLN A 184 -3.26 10.60 20.89
N GLU A 185 -2.33 10.80 19.95
CA GLU A 185 -1.27 11.82 20.03
C GLU A 185 -0.37 11.71 18.79
N ARG A 186 -0.30 12.81 18.02
CA ARG A 186 0.37 12.98 16.71
C ARG A 186 -0.07 11.99 15.62
N ARG A 187 -1.33 12.14 15.20
CA ARG A 187 -1.95 11.35 14.13
C ARG A 187 -1.40 11.75 12.75
N PRO A 188 -1.02 10.79 11.89
CA PRO A 188 -1.09 11.01 10.45
C PRO A 188 -2.53 11.43 10.09
N VAL A 189 -2.69 12.26 9.08
CA VAL A 189 -4.02 12.60 8.55
C VAL A 189 -4.56 11.35 7.83
N VAL A 190 -5.23 10.49 8.60
CA VAL A 190 -6.02 9.36 8.10
C VAL A 190 -7.36 9.91 7.65
N ALA A 191 -7.66 9.78 6.37
CA ALA A 191 -8.95 10.18 5.80
C ALA A 191 -9.69 8.92 5.35
N SER A 192 -10.89 8.69 5.90
CA SER A 192 -11.83 7.73 5.33
C SER A 192 -12.41 8.30 4.04
N VAL A 193 -12.42 7.52 2.97
CA VAL A 193 -12.88 8.02 1.68
C VAL A 193 -14.40 8.10 1.62
N GLN A 194 -14.91 9.28 1.28
CA GLN A 194 -16.24 9.47 0.73
C GLN A 194 -16.07 9.57 -0.78
N HIS A 195 -16.69 8.70 -1.58
CA HIS A 195 -16.50 8.67 -3.05
C HIS A 195 -16.64 10.06 -3.69
N PRO A 196 -15.54 10.71 -4.15
CA PRO A 196 -15.59 12.07 -4.67
C PRO A 196 -15.52 12.10 -6.21
N GLN A 197 -15.86 13.29 -6.72
CA GLN A 197 -15.84 13.84 -8.09
C GLN A 197 -14.99 13.13 -9.17
N PRO A 198 -15.38 13.20 -10.47
CA PRO A 198 -14.62 12.57 -11.54
C PRO A 198 -13.16 13.07 -11.58
N TYR A 199 -12.22 12.14 -11.40
CA TYR A 199 -10.78 12.38 -11.50
C TYR A 199 -10.24 11.72 -12.78
N ASN A 200 -9.21 12.31 -13.41
CA ASN A 200 -8.54 11.70 -14.54
C ASN A 200 -7.62 10.54 -14.07
N CYS A 201 -8.14 9.32 -14.04
CA CYS A 201 -7.37 8.16 -13.60
C CYS A 201 -6.34 7.65 -14.62
N VAL A 202 -6.24 8.28 -15.80
CA VAL A 202 -5.24 7.95 -16.84
C VAL A 202 -4.16 9.04 -17.00
N ILE A 203 -4.06 9.97 -16.04
CA ILE A 203 -3.14 11.13 -16.09
C ILE A 203 -1.66 10.74 -16.25
N GLY A 204 -1.24 9.61 -15.66
CA GLY A 204 0.15 9.16 -15.74
C GLY A 204 0.45 8.50 -17.08
N GLU A 205 -0.49 7.70 -17.59
CA GLU A 205 -0.43 7.09 -18.93
C GLU A 205 -0.39 8.16 -20.03
N GLU A 206 -1.23 9.19 -19.95
CA GLU A 206 -1.21 10.34 -20.87
C GLU A 206 0.12 11.11 -20.84
N SER A 207 0.73 11.23 -19.65
CA SER A 207 2.00 11.91 -19.47
C SER A 207 3.17 11.12 -20.09
N GLU A 208 3.15 9.80 -19.94
CA GLU A 208 4.11 8.88 -20.54
C GLU A 208 4.02 8.87 -22.07
N GLU A 209 2.81 8.80 -22.63
CA GLU A 209 2.59 8.87 -24.09
C GLU A 209 3.15 10.16 -24.69
N ARG A 210 2.94 11.31 -24.03
CA ARG A 210 3.50 12.61 -24.45
C ARG A 210 5.02 12.66 -24.37
N ALA A 211 5.63 11.92 -23.45
CA ALA A 211 7.08 11.85 -23.32
C ALA A 211 7.70 10.99 -24.42
N ILE A 212 7.07 9.88 -24.80
CA ILE A 212 7.51 8.99 -25.89
C ILE A 212 7.38 9.66 -27.27
N GLY A 213 6.37 10.52 -27.45
CA GLY A 213 6.13 11.22 -28.71
C GLY A 213 7.05 12.42 -29.02
N LYS A 214 8.02 12.73 -28.15
CA LYS A 214 9.02 13.80 -28.33
C LYS A 214 10.37 13.24 -28.76
#